data_AF-A0A936SH86-F1
#
_entry.id   AF-A0A936SH86-F1
#
_cell.length_a   1.000
_cell.length_b   1.000
_cell.length_c   1.000
_cell.angle_alpha   90.00
_cell.angle_beta   90.00
_cell.angle_gamma   90.00
#
_symmetry.space_group_name_H-M   'P 1'
#
loop_
_entity.id
_entity.type
_entity.pdbx_description
1 polymer ?
#
loop_
_entity_poly.entity_id
_entity_poly.type
_entity_poly.pdbx_seq_one_letter_code
_entity_poly.pdbx_strand_id
1 'polypeptide(L)'
;MSLRRIVQRLLFLILVVWAASTITFFVPRISPKNPIRERFDQLARTGGFSPGDVQKMVEAMSKKFGLEKPLWQQYFDYVGSIARFDLGVSLNQFPKTVGELITESLPWTITLLIVTTILSFVIGNLLGAVAAWPRAPSWLRSVATPFVLLQGVPPVLLALFLLFFVAFRLKLLPLGSAYSTGVVPNWSFSFFLDVLRHQILPAISLILSGVGGWVLSMRGMGVTIQGEDYVNFAEHKGLSGYTIFRNYYLRNAMLPQITGLALALGSIVTSQLVIEQMFGLPGLGSVLDAAIRSNDFLVIYGIVLFIVITVASLMMIVELMYPLLDPRVRES
;
A
#
# COMPACT_ATOMS: atom_id res chain seq x y z
N MET A 1 28.92 7.81 -5.67
CA MET A 1 27.81 7.55 -6.63
C MET A 1 28.04 8.43 -7.85
N SER A 2 28.02 7.91 -9.08
CA SER A 2 28.31 8.73 -10.27
C SER A 2 27.08 9.56 -10.67
N LEU A 3 27.30 10.82 -11.08
CA LEU A 3 26.25 11.73 -11.57
C LEU A 3 25.42 11.10 -12.70
N ARG A 4 26.07 10.26 -13.53
CA ARG A 4 25.43 9.46 -14.58
C ARG A 4 24.31 8.55 -14.04
N ARG A 5 24.51 7.87 -12.92
CA ARG A 5 23.48 7.00 -12.31
C ARG A 5 22.27 7.81 -11.86
N ILE A 6 22.48 8.97 -11.21
CA ILE A 6 21.39 9.83 -10.76
C ILE A 6 20.55 10.30 -11.95
N VAL A 7 21.19 10.80 -13.01
CA VAL A 7 20.49 11.26 -14.23
C VAL A 7 19.72 10.12 -14.90
N GLN A 8 20.31 8.93 -15.02
CA GLN A 8 19.63 7.76 -15.58
C GLN A 8 18.38 7.37 -14.78
N ARG A 9 18.45 7.42 -13.44
CA ARG A 9 17.31 7.11 -12.57
C ARG A 9 16.21 8.18 -12.64
N LEU A 10 16.57 9.45 -12.70
CA LEU A 10 15.62 10.54 -12.88
C LEU A 10 14.90 10.46 -14.23
N LEU A 11 15.64 10.18 -15.31
CA LEU A 11 15.05 9.96 -16.64
C LEU A 11 14.08 8.77 -16.62
N PHE A 12 14.47 7.67 -15.97
CA PHE A 12 13.59 6.52 -15.81
C PHE A 12 12.32 6.87 -15.04
N LEU A 13 12.42 7.62 -13.93
CA LEU A 13 11.26 8.08 -13.17
C LEU A 13 10.32 8.94 -14.01
N ILE A 14 10.85 9.89 -14.78
CA ILE A 14 10.05 10.73 -15.68
C ILE A 14 9.34 9.87 -16.73
N LEU A 15 10.04 8.90 -17.33
CA LEU A 15 9.44 7.98 -18.31
C LEU A 15 8.34 7.12 -17.69
N VAL A 16 8.53 6.61 -16.48
CA VAL A 16 7.52 5.83 -15.76
C VAL A 16 6.28 6.67 -15.46
N VAL A 17 6.47 7.87 -14.91
CA VAL A 17 5.36 8.79 -14.60
C VAL A 17 4.62 9.20 -15.88
N TRP A 18 5.35 9.53 -16.95
CA TRP A 18 4.76 9.87 -18.24
C TRP A 18 3.98 8.71 -18.85
N ALA A 19 4.55 7.50 -18.88
CA ALA A 19 3.89 6.32 -19.41
C ALA A 19 2.64 5.97 -18.60
N ALA A 20 2.74 5.95 -17.28
CA ALA A 20 1.61 5.69 -16.40
C ALA A 20 0.52 6.76 -16.53
N SER A 21 0.89 8.04 -16.61
CA SER A 21 -0.04 9.14 -16.84
C SER A 21 -0.77 9.02 -18.17
N THR A 22 -0.05 8.64 -19.23
CA THR A 22 -0.60 8.44 -20.57
C THR A 22 -1.59 7.27 -20.59
N ILE A 23 -1.21 6.11 -20.04
CA ILE A 23 -2.09 4.95 -19.92
C ILE A 23 -3.35 5.32 -19.11
N THR A 24 -3.14 5.96 -17.96
CA THR A 24 -4.22 6.39 -17.07
C THR A 24 -5.21 7.34 -17.76
N PHE A 25 -4.73 8.23 -18.64
CA PHE A 25 -5.60 9.10 -19.43
C PHE A 25 -6.52 8.32 -20.39
N PHE A 26 -5.98 7.32 -21.08
CA PHE A 26 -6.73 6.58 -22.11
C PHE A 26 -7.66 5.51 -21.53
N VAL A 27 -7.28 4.83 -20.44
CA VAL A 27 -8.03 3.70 -19.89
C VAL A 27 -9.52 4.03 -19.63
N PRO A 28 -9.87 5.11 -18.92
CA PRO A 28 -11.28 5.41 -18.66
C PRO A 28 -12.04 5.88 -19.91
N ARG A 29 -11.35 6.36 -20.95
CA ARG A 29 -11.95 6.79 -22.23
C ARG A 29 -12.26 5.65 -23.18
N ILE A 30 -11.78 4.44 -22.89
CA ILE A 30 -12.22 3.21 -23.57
C ILE A 30 -13.66 2.87 -23.17
N SER A 31 -14.08 3.29 -21.97
CA SER A 31 -15.46 3.14 -21.53
C SER A 31 -16.39 3.97 -22.43
N PRO A 32 -17.48 3.38 -22.97
CA PRO A 32 -18.45 4.12 -23.77
C PRO A 32 -19.30 5.11 -22.94
N LYS A 33 -19.07 5.19 -21.62
CA LYS A 33 -19.87 5.98 -20.69
C LYS A 33 -19.38 7.43 -20.63
N ASN A 34 -20.31 8.38 -20.78
CA ASN A 34 -20.02 9.79 -20.47
C ASN A 34 -20.12 10.00 -18.95
N PRO A 35 -19.03 10.41 -18.27
CA PRO A 35 -18.96 10.51 -16.81
C PRO A 35 -19.93 11.55 -16.24
N ILE A 36 -20.12 12.65 -16.97
CA ILE A 36 -20.99 13.75 -16.56
C ILE A 36 -22.45 13.31 -16.69
N ARG A 37 -22.80 12.65 -17.80
CA ARG A 37 -24.15 12.09 -17.97
C ARG A 37 -24.47 11.07 -16.89
N GLU A 38 -23.57 10.13 -16.61
CA GLU A 38 -23.77 9.11 -15.56
C GLU A 38 -24.04 9.76 -14.19
N ARG A 39 -23.31 10.82 -13.85
CA ARG A 39 -23.52 11.56 -12.60
C ARG A 39 -24.89 12.24 -12.55
N PHE A 40 -25.28 12.96 -13.60
CA PHE A 40 -26.59 13.61 -13.61
C PHE A 40 -27.76 12.61 -13.69
N ASP A 41 -27.57 11.46 -14.35
CA ASP A 41 -28.55 10.37 -14.34
C ASP A 41 -28.72 9.79 -12.93
N GLN A 42 -27.64 9.64 -12.15
CA GLN A 42 -27.71 9.24 -10.74
C GLN A 42 -28.43 10.28 -9.87
N LEU A 43 -28.16 11.57 -10.08
CA LEU A 43 -28.83 12.67 -9.36
C LEU A 43 -30.31 12.76 -9.73
N ALA A 44 -30.68 12.51 -10.99
CA ALA A 44 -32.08 12.46 -11.43
C ALA A 44 -32.84 11.31 -10.73
N ARG A 45 -32.22 10.13 -10.59
CA ARG A 45 -32.81 8.98 -9.88
C ARG A 45 -33.02 9.22 -8.39
N THR A 46 -32.23 10.08 -7.77
CA THR A 46 -32.33 10.42 -6.34
C THR A 46 -33.20 11.66 -6.07
N GLY A 47 -33.92 12.14 -7.09
CA GLY A 47 -34.91 13.23 -6.97
C GLY A 47 -34.34 14.64 -7.16
N GLY A 48 -33.12 14.77 -7.69
CA GLY A 48 -32.41 16.05 -7.76
C GLY A 48 -32.79 16.96 -8.94
N PHE A 49 -33.27 16.43 -10.07
CA PHE A 49 -33.43 17.22 -11.31
C PHE A 49 -34.50 16.67 -12.26
N SER A 50 -35.16 17.58 -13.00
CA SER A 50 -36.01 17.22 -14.15
C SER A 50 -35.14 16.73 -15.32
N PRO A 51 -35.60 15.76 -16.15
CA PRO A 51 -34.83 15.26 -17.31
C PRO A 51 -34.35 16.35 -18.28
N GLY A 52 -35.10 17.45 -18.40
CA GLY A 52 -34.73 18.60 -19.25
C GLY A 52 -33.60 19.48 -18.67
N ASP A 53 -33.46 19.52 -17.35
CA ASP A 53 -32.40 20.28 -16.67
C ASP A 53 -31.08 19.51 -16.65
N VAL A 54 -31.17 18.18 -16.54
CA VAL A 54 -30.02 17.26 -16.62
C VAL A 54 -29.24 17.46 -17.91
N GLN A 55 -29.91 17.48 -19.07
CA GLN A 55 -29.21 17.61 -20.36
C GLN A 55 -28.45 18.96 -20.47
N LYS A 56 -29.05 20.07 -20.03
CA LYS A 56 -28.38 21.38 -20.02
C LYS A 56 -27.19 21.42 -19.07
N MET A 57 -27.31 20.79 -17.90
CA MET A 57 -26.21 20.69 -16.95
C MET A 57 -25.07 19.81 -17.47
N VAL A 58 -25.41 18.70 -18.15
CA VAL A 58 -24.42 17.83 -18.80
C VAL A 58 -23.64 18.59 -19.87
N GLU A 59 -24.31 19.37 -20.72
CA GLU A 59 -23.66 20.19 -21.75
C GLU A 59 -22.76 21.27 -21.13
N ALA A 60 -23.28 22.03 -20.15
CA ALA A 60 -22.51 23.07 -19.46
C ALA A 60 -21.25 22.51 -18.78
N MET A 61 -21.36 21.36 -18.11
CA MET A 61 -20.23 20.70 -17.46
C MET A 61 -19.29 20.06 -18.48
N SER A 62 -19.79 19.45 -19.56
CA SER A 62 -18.96 18.86 -20.62
C SER A 62 -18.08 19.91 -21.29
N LYS A 63 -18.64 21.10 -21.50
CA LYS A 63 -17.90 22.27 -21.97
C LYS A 63 -16.87 22.76 -20.95
N LYS A 64 -17.25 22.86 -19.68
CA LYS A 64 -16.35 23.30 -18.58
C LYS A 64 -15.14 22.37 -18.41
N PHE A 65 -15.34 21.06 -18.50
CA PHE A 65 -14.29 20.05 -18.38
C PHE A 65 -13.59 19.73 -19.71
N GLY A 66 -13.94 20.42 -20.80
CA GLY A 66 -13.31 20.25 -22.11
C GLY A 66 -13.52 18.88 -22.74
N LEU A 67 -14.55 18.13 -22.34
CA LEU A 67 -14.82 16.77 -22.83
C LEU A 67 -15.28 16.74 -24.29
N GLU A 68 -15.69 17.89 -24.84
CA GLU A 68 -16.09 18.06 -26.25
C GLU A 68 -14.90 18.27 -27.19
N LYS A 69 -13.71 18.57 -26.65
CA LYS A 69 -12.51 18.78 -27.47
C LYS A 69 -12.03 17.46 -28.09
N PRO A 70 -11.34 17.49 -29.23
CA PRO A 70 -10.63 16.33 -29.76
C PRO A 70 -9.72 15.68 -28.70
N LEU A 71 -9.60 14.35 -28.70
CA LEU A 71 -8.84 13.60 -27.69
C LEU A 71 -7.41 14.08 -27.49
N TRP A 72 -6.73 14.48 -28.56
CA TRP A 72 -5.37 15.01 -28.49
C TRP A 72 -5.31 16.33 -27.71
N GLN A 73 -6.30 17.22 -27.85
CA GLN A 73 -6.36 18.47 -27.07
C GLN A 73 -6.61 18.16 -25.60
N GLN A 74 -7.55 17.25 -25.30
CA GLN A 74 -7.81 16.82 -23.93
C GLN A 74 -6.54 16.26 -23.27
N TYR A 75 -5.73 15.51 -24.03
CA TYR A 75 -4.47 14.95 -23.54
C TYR A 75 -3.44 16.03 -23.22
N PHE A 76 -3.23 17.02 -24.10
CA PHE A 76 -2.29 18.11 -23.82
C PHE A 76 -2.78 19.02 -22.69
N ASP A 77 -4.08 19.30 -22.61
CA ASP A 77 -4.67 20.03 -21.48
C ASP A 77 -4.41 19.29 -20.16
N TYR A 78 -4.66 17.98 -20.14
CA TYR A 78 -4.40 17.10 -19.00
C TYR A 78 -2.93 17.09 -18.56
N VAL A 79 -2.00 16.87 -19.51
CA VAL A 79 -0.56 16.88 -19.22
C VAL A 79 -0.11 18.27 -18.74
N GLY A 80 -0.64 19.34 -19.33
CA GLY A 80 -0.37 20.71 -18.90
C GLY A 80 -0.89 21.01 -17.49
N SER A 81 -2.06 20.49 -17.11
CA SER A 81 -2.58 20.61 -15.75
C SER A 81 -1.74 19.82 -14.74
N ILE A 82 -1.33 18.59 -15.07
CA ILE A 82 -0.40 17.81 -14.24
C ILE A 82 0.93 18.54 -14.04
N ALA A 83 1.51 19.11 -15.10
CA ALA A 83 2.76 19.85 -15.02
C ALA A 83 2.67 21.08 -14.09
N ARG A 84 1.47 21.60 -13.87
CA ARG A 84 1.17 22.69 -12.94
C ARG A 84 0.69 22.22 -11.57
N PHE A 85 0.71 20.90 -11.31
CA PHE A 85 0.15 20.26 -10.12
C PHE A 85 -1.34 20.55 -9.89
N ASP A 86 -2.08 20.86 -10.97
CA ASP A 86 -3.53 21.03 -10.94
C ASP A 86 -4.20 19.69 -11.29
N LEU A 87 -4.66 18.99 -10.26
CA LEU A 87 -5.39 17.72 -10.40
C LEU A 87 -6.90 17.94 -10.62
N GLY A 88 -7.37 19.19 -10.54
CA GLY A 88 -8.78 19.53 -10.67
C GLY A 88 -9.64 19.13 -9.47
N VAL A 89 -10.95 19.01 -9.74
CA VAL A 89 -11.99 18.74 -8.76
C VAL A 89 -12.69 17.42 -9.04
N SER A 90 -13.20 16.77 -7.99
CA SER A 90 -14.03 15.58 -8.16
C SER A 90 -15.35 15.94 -8.81
N LEU A 91 -15.73 15.20 -9.86
CA LEU A 91 -17.04 15.30 -10.48
C LEU A 91 -18.15 14.78 -9.55
N ASN A 92 -17.83 13.78 -8.72
CA ASN A 92 -18.79 13.13 -7.85
C ASN A 92 -18.87 13.74 -6.45
N GLN A 93 -17.78 14.30 -5.95
CA GLN A 93 -17.68 14.92 -4.61
C GLN A 93 -17.49 16.44 -4.68
N PHE A 94 -17.99 17.09 -5.74
CA PHE A 94 -17.91 18.54 -5.89
C PHE A 94 -18.45 19.28 -4.64
N PRO A 95 -17.76 20.32 -4.11
CA PRO A 95 -16.61 21.01 -4.68
C PRO A 95 -15.22 20.47 -4.27
N LYS A 96 -15.11 19.27 -3.67
CA LYS A 96 -13.82 18.76 -3.18
C LYS A 96 -12.78 18.66 -4.31
N THR A 97 -11.58 19.13 -4.02
CA THR A 97 -10.43 18.98 -4.93
C THR A 97 -9.89 17.55 -4.88
N VAL A 98 -9.24 17.10 -5.96
CA VAL A 98 -8.59 15.78 -5.95
C VAL A 98 -7.45 15.74 -4.92
N GLY A 99 -6.76 16.87 -4.72
CA GLY A 99 -5.76 17.04 -3.67
C GLY A 99 -6.33 16.81 -2.27
N GLU A 100 -7.47 17.42 -1.94
CA GLU A 100 -8.16 17.18 -0.66
C GLU A 100 -8.47 15.70 -0.43
N LEU A 101 -9.05 15.03 -1.43
CA LEU A 101 -9.38 13.61 -1.34
C LEU A 101 -8.13 12.75 -1.08
N ILE A 102 -7.01 13.06 -1.75
CA ILE A 102 -5.73 12.38 -1.51
C ILE A 102 -5.27 12.64 -0.07
N THR A 103 -5.25 13.89 0.38
CA THR A 103 -4.78 14.25 1.73
C THR A 103 -5.62 13.65 2.86
N GLU A 104 -6.94 13.56 2.70
CA GLU A 104 -7.84 12.92 3.67
C GLU A 104 -7.61 11.40 3.73
N SER A 105 -7.29 10.78 2.60
CA SER A 105 -7.14 9.33 2.47
C SER A 105 -5.74 8.83 2.87
N LEU A 106 -4.73 9.67 2.68
CA LEU A 106 -3.32 9.33 2.85
C LEU A 106 -2.97 8.76 4.23
N PRO A 107 -3.40 9.36 5.36
CA PRO A 107 -3.06 8.84 6.68
C PRO A 107 -3.53 7.41 6.90
N TRP A 108 -4.71 7.05 6.38
CA TRP A 108 -5.26 5.70 6.49
C TRP A 108 -4.41 4.69 5.74
N THR A 109 -4.06 5.01 4.50
CA THR A 109 -3.21 4.15 3.68
C THR A 109 -1.81 4.04 4.26
N ILE A 110 -1.13 5.14 4.53
CA ILE A 110 0.26 5.09 5.00
C ILE A 110 0.38 4.40 6.37
N THR A 111 -0.54 4.66 7.29
CA THR A 111 -0.49 4.06 8.64
C THR A 111 -0.68 2.55 8.56
N LEU A 112 -1.70 2.07 7.84
CA LEU A 112 -1.93 0.64 7.68
C LEU A 112 -0.73 -0.03 6.99
N LEU A 113 -0.18 0.60 5.96
CA LEU A 113 0.99 0.11 5.21
C LEU A 113 2.20 -0.07 6.10
N ILE A 114 2.63 1.01 6.76
CA ILE A 114 3.85 1.04 7.55
C ILE A 114 3.73 0.10 8.74
N VAL A 115 2.62 0.16 9.47
CA VAL A 115 2.42 -0.67 10.67
C VAL A 115 2.41 -2.15 10.31
N THR A 116 1.68 -2.55 9.28
CA THR A 116 1.61 -3.97 8.89
C THR A 116 2.93 -4.47 8.34
N THR A 117 3.66 -3.64 7.57
CA THR A 117 4.98 -3.99 7.07
C THR A 117 5.99 -4.20 8.20
N ILE A 118 6.06 -3.24 9.14
CA ILE A 118 6.97 -3.32 10.29
C ILE A 118 6.63 -4.51 11.18
N LEU A 119 5.34 -4.73 11.48
CA LEU A 119 4.92 -5.88 12.28
C LEU A 119 5.24 -7.20 11.57
N SER A 120 4.98 -7.30 10.26
CA SER A 120 5.33 -8.49 9.48
C SER A 120 6.82 -8.77 9.50
N PHE A 121 7.63 -7.71 9.34
CA PHE A 121 9.07 -7.77 9.41
C PHE A 121 9.56 -8.24 10.78
N VAL A 122 9.11 -7.60 11.86
CA VAL A 122 9.55 -7.94 13.23
C VAL A 122 9.14 -9.36 13.58
N ILE A 123 7.86 -9.70 13.40
CA ILE A 123 7.33 -11.02 13.74
C ILE A 123 8.02 -12.10 12.90
N GLY A 124 8.12 -11.90 11.59
CA GLY A 124 8.69 -12.90 10.70
C GLY A 124 10.18 -13.12 10.93
N ASN A 125 10.95 -12.05 11.18
CA ASN A 125 12.36 -12.19 11.52
C ASN A 125 12.57 -12.89 12.87
N LEU A 126 11.80 -12.56 13.89
CA LEU A 126 11.92 -13.24 15.19
C LEU A 126 11.56 -14.73 15.08
N LEU A 127 10.45 -15.06 14.41
CA LEU A 127 10.05 -16.45 14.19
C LEU A 127 11.06 -17.21 13.32
N GLY A 128 11.56 -16.61 12.25
CA GLY A 128 12.56 -17.23 11.37
C GLY A 128 13.90 -17.46 12.06
N ALA A 129 14.37 -16.49 12.85
CA ALA A 129 15.59 -16.60 13.64
C ALA A 129 15.51 -17.76 14.65
N VAL A 130 14.39 -17.84 15.36
CA VAL A 130 14.16 -18.91 16.34
C VAL A 130 14.00 -20.27 15.64
N ALA A 131 13.34 -20.32 14.49
CA ALA A 131 13.16 -21.54 13.72
C ALA A 131 14.47 -22.13 13.18
N ALA A 132 15.43 -21.28 12.80
CA ALA A 132 16.76 -21.70 12.36
C ALA A 132 17.74 -21.95 13.51
N TRP A 133 17.44 -21.53 14.74
CA TRP A 133 18.36 -21.71 15.87
C TRP A 133 18.36 -23.16 16.39
N PRO A 134 19.48 -23.90 16.36
CA PRO A 134 19.51 -25.32 16.72
C PRO A 134 19.14 -25.60 18.17
N ARG A 135 19.51 -24.69 19.07
CA ARG A 135 19.27 -24.83 20.51
C ARG A 135 17.83 -24.46 20.90
N ALA A 136 17.03 -23.95 19.96
CA ALA A 136 15.63 -23.68 20.23
C ALA A 136 14.84 -25.00 20.39
N PRO A 137 13.91 -25.09 21.36
CA PRO A 137 13.01 -26.24 21.48
C PRO A 137 12.28 -26.53 20.17
N SER A 138 12.06 -27.81 19.86
CA SER A 138 11.39 -28.22 18.62
C SER A 138 10.02 -27.57 18.44
N TRP A 139 9.21 -27.52 19.52
CA TRP A 139 7.89 -26.89 19.49
C TRP A 139 7.97 -25.42 19.08
N LEU A 140 8.98 -24.68 19.57
CA LEU A 140 9.16 -23.27 19.29
C LEU A 140 9.60 -23.05 17.83
N ARG A 141 10.43 -23.95 17.29
CA ARG A 141 10.80 -23.96 15.87
C ARG A 141 9.60 -24.25 14.97
N SER A 142 8.68 -25.12 15.40
CA SER A 142 7.46 -25.45 14.65
C SER A 142 6.44 -24.31 14.60
N VAL A 143 6.49 -23.32 15.49
CA VAL A 143 5.59 -22.14 15.47
C VAL A 143 5.72 -21.35 14.17
N ALA A 144 6.89 -21.38 13.51
CA ALA A 144 7.11 -20.68 12.25
C ALA A 144 6.40 -21.32 11.05
N THR A 145 6.13 -22.63 11.09
CA THR A 145 5.61 -23.39 9.95
C THR A 145 4.26 -22.89 9.42
N PRO A 146 3.23 -22.63 10.25
CA PRO A 146 1.96 -22.10 9.77
C PRO A 146 2.09 -20.77 9.01
N PHE A 147 2.97 -19.87 9.46
CA PHE A 147 3.18 -18.58 8.81
C PHE A 147 3.82 -18.71 7.43
N VAL A 148 4.75 -19.66 7.25
CA VAL A 148 5.33 -19.96 5.93
C VAL A 148 4.26 -20.48 4.98
N LEU A 149 3.34 -21.33 5.45
CA LEU A 149 2.23 -21.83 4.62
C LEU A 149 1.27 -20.70 4.20
N LEU A 150 1.00 -19.76 5.11
CA LEU A 150 0.13 -18.61 4.85
C LEU A 150 0.70 -17.63 3.81
N GLN A 151 2.01 -17.66 3.55
CA GLN A 151 2.62 -16.86 2.48
C GLN A 151 2.00 -17.15 1.11
N GLY A 152 1.59 -18.40 0.86
CA GLY A 152 0.96 -18.80 -0.39
C GLY A 152 -0.48 -18.30 -0.55
N VAL A 153 -1.07 -17.73 0.51
CA VAL A 153 -2.46 -17.27 0.51
C VAL A 153 -2.50 -15.75 0.21
N PRO A 154 -3.18 -15.32 -0.86
CA PRO A 154 -3.38 -13.91 -1.15
C PRO A 154 -4.03 -13.16 0.03
N PRO A 155 -3.61 -11.92 0.35
CA PRO A 155 -4.19 -11.12 1.44
C PRO A 155 -5.70 -10.95 1.33
N VAL A 156 -6.21 -10.83 0.11
CA VAL A 156 -7.65 -10.70 -0.21
C VAL A 156 -8.45 -11.91 0.27
N LEU A 157 -7.92 -13.14 0.09
CA LEU A 157 -8.59 -14.34 0.57
C LEU A 157 -8.57 -14.42 2.10
N LEU A 158 -7.48 -14.01 2.73
CA LEU A 158 -7.41 -13.90 4.19
C LEU A 158 -8.39 -12.86 4.71
N ALA A 159 -8.53 -11.71 4.04
CA ALA A 159 -9.51 -10.70 4.39
C ALA A 159 -10.94 -11.24 4.33
N LEU A 160 -11.32 -11.95 3.25
CA LEU A 160 -12.63 -12.60 3.14
C LEU A 160 -12.86 -13.62 4.26
N PHE A 161 -11.86 -14.46 4.54
CA PHE A 161 -11.93 -15.45 5.61
C PHE A 161 -12.16 -14.76 6.97
N LEU A 162 -11.39 -13.73 7.27
CA LEU A 162 -11.49 -12.97 8.53
C LEU A 162 -12.82 -12.23 8.64
N LEU A 163 -13.30 -11.61 7.57
CA LEU A 163 -14.60 -10.95 7.51
C LEU A 163 -15.72 -11.96 7.81
N PHE A 164 -15.70 -13.12 7.17
CA PHE A 164 -16.75 -14.12 7.35
C PHE A 164 -16.72 -14.79 8.73
N PHE A 165 -15.56 -15.30 9.15
CA PHE A 165 -15.48 -16.07 10.39
C PHE A 165 -15.38 -15.18 11.63
N VAL A 166 -14.52 -14.16 11.62
CA VAL A 166 -14.22 -13.36 12.81
C VAL A 166 -15.23 -12.23 13.01
N ALA A 167 -15.53 -11.48 11.94
CA ALA A 167 -16.46 -10.35 12.04
C ALA A 167 -17.93 -10.77 11.92
N PHE A 168 -18.31 -11.56 10.91
CA PHE A 168 -19.70 -11.92 10.67
C PHE A 168 -20.20 -13.04 11.59
N ARG A 169 -19.51 -14.19 11.61
CA ARG A 169 -19.96 -15.37 12.37
C ARG A 169 -19.73 -15.23 13.87
N LEU A 170 -18.50 -14.88 14.28
CA LEU A 170 -18.13 -14.76 15.69
C LEU A 170 -18.43 -13.39 16.31
N LYS A 171 -18.63 -12.34 15.49
CA LYS A 171 -18.94 -10.97 15.94
C LYS A 171 -17.90 -10.40 16.93
N LEU A 172 -16.64 -10.83 16.82
CA LEU A 172 -15.57 -10.38 17.72
C LEU A 172 -15.05 -8.99 17.34
N LEU A 173 -14.94 -8.75 16.04
CA LEU A 173 -14.37 -7.54 15.44
C LEU A 173 -15.34 -6.96 14.41
N PRO A 174 -15.24 -5.65 14.11
CA PRO A 174 -16.14 -4.98 13.17
C PRO A 174 -15.96 -5.52 11.74
N LEU A 175 -17.03 -5.41 10.93
CA LEU A 175 -17.06 -5.86 9.54
C LEU A 175 -16.31 -4.92 8.58
N GLY A 176 -15.93 -3.73 9.03
CA GLY A 176 -15.33 -2.69 8.22
C GLY A 176 -15.65 -1.32 8.79
N SER A 177 -15.42 -0.26 8.01
CA SER A 177 -15.37 1.16 8.36
C SER A 177 -14.11 1.56 9.14
N ALA A 178 -13.77 2.85 9.15
CA ALA A 178 -12.64 3.38 9.93
C ALA A 178 -12.90 3.41 11.44
N TYR A 179 -14.16 3.50 11.84
CA TYR A 179 -14.66 3.59 13.21
C TYR A 179 -16.16 3.27 13.24
N SER A 180 -16.72 3.06 14.42
CA SER A 180 -18.10 2.65 14.66
C SER A 180 -19.10 3.67 14.09
N THR A 181 -20.17 3.18 13.46
CA THR A 181 -21.21 4.03 12.87
C THR A 181 -21.89 4.92 13.93
N GLY A 182 -22.09 6.19 13.61
CA GLY A 182 -22.74 7.16 14.51
C GLY A 182 -21.79 7.83 15.51
N VAL A 183 -20.51 7.48 15.50
CA VAL A 183 -19.49 8.16 16.31
C VAL A 183 -18.97 9.39 15.58
N VAL A 184 -18.92 10.53 16.28
CA VAL A 184 -18.30 11.76 15.77
C VAL A 184 -16.80 11.72 16.07
N PRO A 185 -15.92 11.86 15.05
CA PRO A 185 -14.48 11.88 15.24
C PRO A 185 -14.04 12.92 16.28
N ASN A 186 -13.21 12.50 17.22
CA ASN A 186 -12.67 13.36 18.28
C ASN A 186 -11.33 12.80 18.78
N TRP A 187 -10.61 13.58 19.59
CA TRP A 187 -9.29 13.18 20.10
C TRP A 187 -9.34 12.37 21.42
N SER A 188 -10.47 11.74 21.74
CA SER A 188 -10.59 10.91 22.95
C SER A 188 -9.84 9.59 22.79
N PHE A 189 -9.36 9.07 23.91
CA PHE A 189 -8.76 7.74 23.97
C PHE A 189 -9.74 6.64 23.54
N SER A 190 -11.04 6.79 23.84
CA SER A 190 -12.09 5.86 23.39
C SER A 190 -12.24 5.83 21.87
N PHE A 191 -12.17 7.00 21.21
CA PHE A 191 -12.22 7.06 19.75
C PHE A 191 -10.98 6.40 19.13
N PHE A 192 -9.80 6.64 19.71
CA PHE A 192 -8.57 5.98 19.26
C PHE A 192 -8.65 4.45 19.36
N LEU A 193 -9.14 3.91 20.48
CA LEU A 193 -9.34 2.46 20.63
C LEU A 193 -10.36 1.90 19.64
N ASP A 194 -11.42 2.64 19.36
CA ASP A 194 -12.41 2.27 18.37
C ASP A 194 -11.78 2.19 16.96
N VAL A 195 -11.04 3.22 16.56
CA VAL A 195 -10.28 3.22 15.29
C VAL A 195 -9.33 2.03 15.23
N LEU A 196 -8.54 1.78 16.29
CA LEU A 196 -7.63 0.63 16.33
C LEU A 196 -8.36 -0.69 16.14
N ARG A 197 -9.51 -0.89 16.80
CA ARG A 197 -10.31 -2.10 16.68
C ARG A 197 -10.75 -2.37 15.24
N HIS A 198 -11.03 -1.31 14.48
CA HIS A 198 -11.40 -1.40 13.06
C HIS A 198 -10.21 -1.71 12.15
N GLN A 199 -8.99 -1.38 12.57
CA GLN A 199 -7.77 -1.70 11.81
C GLN A 199 -7.27 -3.14 12.02
N ILE A 200 -7.73 -3.86 13.06
CA ILE A 200 -7.19 -5.19 13.42
C ILE A 200 -7.34 -6.21 12.28
N LEU A 201 -8.53 -6.37 11.71
CA LEU A 201 -8.75 -7.36 10.65
C LEU A 201 -8.01 -7.04 9.34
N PRO A 202 -8.06 -5.79 8.82
CA PRO A 202 -7.21 -5.37 7.72
C PRO A 202 -5.73 -5.67 8.00
N ALA A 203 -5.25 -5.31 9.19
CA ALA A 203 -3.85 -5.49 9.56
C ALA A 203 -3.45 -6.97 9.62
N ILE A 204 -4.26 -7.83 10.25
CA ILE A 204 -4.00 -9.27 10.32
C ILE A 204 -3.99 -9.90 8.92
N SER A 205 -4.89 -9.49 8.02
CA SER A 205 -4.92 -10.02 6.65
C SER A 205 -3.62 -9.76 5.88
N LEU A 206 -3.06 -8.56 6.05
CA LEU A 206 -1.78 -8.17 5.46
C LEU A 206 -0.61 -8.85 6.16
N ILE A 207 -0.61 -8.87 7.50
CA ILE A 207 0.48 -9.44 8.31
C ILE A 207 0.63 -10.93 8.05
N LEU A 208 -0.46 -11.70 8.07
CA LEU A 208 -0.39 -13.15 7.88
C LEU A 208 0.16 -13.55 6.51
N SER A 209 -0.14 -12.76 5.46
CA SER A 209 0.41 -12.99 4.13
C SER A 209 1.89 -12.57 4.04
N GLY A 210 2.28 -11.49 4.72
CA GLY A 210 3.65 -10.96 4.68
C GLY A 210 4.66 -11.70 5.57
N VAL A 211 4.26 -12.17 6.75
CA VAL A 211 5.16 -12.77 7.76
C VAL A 211 5.91 -13.97 7.22
N GLY A 212 5.27 -14.85 6.44
CA GLY A 212 5.89 -16.08 5.95
C GLY A 212 7.14 -15.84 5.08
N GLY A 213 7.13 -14.78 4.26
CA GLY A 213 8.30 -14.42 3.46
C GLY A 213 9.50 -13.98 4.32
N TRP A 214 9.24 -13.20 5.37
CA TRP A 214 10.26 -12.80 6.33
C TRP A 214 10.79 -14.00 7.14
N VAL A 215 9.91 -14.91 7.55
CA VAL A 215 10.30 -16.16 8.22
C VAL A 215 11.24 -16.98 7.35
N LEU A 216 10.87 -17.19 6.08
CA LEU A 216 11.66 -18.02 5.17
C LEU A 216 13.03 -17.39 4.88
N SER A 217 13.05 -16.08 4.62
CA SER A 217 14.28 -15.31 4.38
C SER A 217 15.20 -15.35 5.59
N MET A 218 14.68 -15.07 6.79
CA MET A 218 15.47 -15.06 8.01
C MET A 218 15.96 -16.45 8.40
N ARG A 219 15.14 -17.49 8.21
CA ARG A 219 15.55 -18.88 8.43
C ARG A 219 16.70 -19.28 7.49
N GLY A 220 16.62 -18.88 6.22
CA GLY A 220 17.70 -19.10 5.24
C GLY A 220 19.00 -18.42 5.66
N MET A 221 18.95 -17.13 5.98
CA MET A 221 20.10 -16.38 6.51
C MET A 221 20.65 -17.00 7.80
N GLY A 222 19.77 -17.42 8.69
CA GLY A 222 20.11 -18.05 9.95
C GLY A 222 20.95 -19.31 9.78
N VAL A 223 20.56 -20.20 8.88
CA VAL A 223 21.32 -21.44 8.60
C VAL A 223 22.74 -21.11 8.11
N THR A 224 22.89 -20.10 7.26
CA THR A 224 24.22 -19.65 6.80
C THR A 224 25.06 -19.07 7.94
N ILE A 225 24.50 -18.13 8.70
CA ILE A 225 25.20 -17.43 9.80
C ILE A 225 25.64 -18.38 10.91
N GLN A 226 24.86 -19.43 11.17
CA GLN A 226 25.21 -20.43 12.17
C GLN A 226 26.52 -21.16 11.84
N GLY A 227 26.85 -21.33 10.55
CA GLY A 227 28.07 -21.99 10.11
C GLY A 227 29.33 -21.13 10.14
N GLU A 228 29.21 -19.84 10.50
CA GLU A 228 30.31 -18.88 10.44
C GLU A 228 31.31 -19.04 11.60
N ASP A 229 32.59 -18.80 11.30
CA ASP A 229 33.70 -18.97 12.26
C ASP A 229 33.54 -18.15 13.53
N TYR A 230 32.98 -16.94 13.44
CA TYR A 230 32.77 -16.09 14.62
C TYR A 230 31.68 -16.62 15.56
N VAL A 231 30.72 -17.40 15.05
CA VAL A 231 29.71 -18.07 15.88
C VAL A 231 30.34 -19.28 16.57
N ASN A 232 31.08 -20.11 15.81
CA ASN A 232 31.80 -21.25 16.36
C ASN A 232 32.83 -20.83 17.42
N PHE A 233 33.57 -19.73 17.17
CA PHE A 233 34.50 -19.17 18.14
C PHE A 233 33.80 -18.72 19.44
N ALA A 234 32.61 -18.10 19.33
CA ALA A 234 31.81 -17.72 20.49
C ALA A 234 31.35 -18.93 21.31
N GLU A 235 31.04 -20.05 20.65
CA GLU A 235 30.72 -21.34 21.28
C GLU A 235 31.94 -21.94 22.00
N HIS A 236 33.10 -21.96 21.34
CA HIS A 236 34.34 -22.47 21.94
C HIS A 236 34.83 -21.61 23.13
N LYS A 237 34.50 -20.31 23.14
CA LYS A 237 34.73 -19.43 24.27
C LYS A 237 33.81 -19.72 25.48
N GLY A 238 32.80 -20.58 25.31
CA GLY A 238 31.85 -20.94 26.36
C GLY A 238 30.81 -19.85 26.66
N LEU A 239 30.52 -18.96 25.70
CA LEU A 239 29.49 -17.94 25.87
C LEU A 239 28.10 -18.58 25.99
N SER A 240 27.20 -17.93 26.74
CA SER A 240 25.84 -18.44 26.91
C SER A 240 25.08 -18.48 25.58
N GLY A 241 24.16 -19.44 25.43
CA GLY A 241 23.35 -19.59 24.21
C GLY A 241 22.52 -18.33 23.89
N TYR A 242 22.06 -17.59 24.91
CA TYR A 242 21.37 -16.30 24.72
C TYR A 242 22.31 -15.23 24.18
N THR A 243 23.54 -15.15 24.70
CA THR A 243 24.57 -14.20 24.22
C THR A 243 24.91 -14.48 22.76
N ILE A 244 25.11 -15.76 22.40
CA ILE A 244 25.41 -16.17 21.02
C ILE A 244 24.23 -15.84 20.11
N PHE A 245 23.01 -16.23 20.51
CA PHE A 245 21.79 -15.97 19.74
C PHE A 245 21.58 -14.48 19.47
N ARG A 246 21.68 -13.62 20.48
CA ARG A 246 21.40 -12.19 20.34
C ARG A 246 22.51 -11.43 19.63
N ASN A 247 23.75 -11.61 20.06
CA ASN A 247 24.86 -10.72 19.66
C ASN A 247 25.63 -11.21 18.43
N TYR A 248 25.70 -12.52 18.21
CA TYR A 248 26.47 -13.12 17.13
C TYR A 248 25.56 -13.61 16.00
N TYR A 249 24.41 -14.19 16.33
CA TYR A 249 23.50 -14.73 15.32
C TYR A 249 22.50 -13.68 14.81
N LEU A 250 21.59 -13.22 15.67
CA LEU A 250 20.47 -12.35 15.30
C LEU A 250 20.96 -11.03 14.71
N ARG A 251 21.92 -10.37 15.38
CA ARG A 251 22.47 -9.08 14.93
C ARG A 251 23.02 -9.15 13.50
N ASN A 252 23.72 -10.23 13.15
CA ASN A 252 24.34 -10.37 11.83
C ASN A 252 23.34 -10.85 10.78
N ALA A 253 22.43 -11.75 11.14
CA ALA A 253 21.36 -12.23 10.26
C ALA A 253 20.34 -11.12 9.91
N MET A 254 20.19 -10.09 10.75
CA MET A 254 19.29 -8.96 10.50
C MET A 254 19.79 -7.96 9.46
N LEU A 255 21.09 -7.92 9.13
CA LEU A 255 21.63 -6.90 8.22
C LEU A 255 20.99 -6.98 6.82
N PRO A 256 20.90 -8.16 6.16
CA PRO A 256 20.22 -8.26 4.86
C PRO A 256 18.70 -8.04 4.98
N GLN A 257 18.13 -8.32 6.15
CA GLN A 257 16.69 -8.18 6.40
C GLN A 257 16.29 -6.70 6.40
N ILE A 258 17.11 -5.83 7.00
CA ILE A 258 16.89 -4.36 6.98
C ILE A 258 16.89 -3.84 5.54
N THR A 259 17.80 -4.33 4.70
CA THR A 259 17.84 -3.99 3.28
C THR A 259 16.57 -4.47 2.57
N GLY A 260 16.12 -5.69 2.87
CA GLY A 260 14.84 -6.20 2.39
C GLY A 260 13.66 -5.33 2.81
N LEU A 261 13.64 -4.81 4.05
CA LEU A 261 12.56 -3.98 4.57
C LEU A 261 12.43 -2.68 3.77
N ALA A 262 13.56 -2.05 3.44
CA ALA A 262 13.57 -0.86 2.59
C ALA A 262 12.94 -1.16 1.21
N LEU A 263 13.29 -2.29 0.59
CA LEU A 263 12.72 -2.72 -0.70
C LEU A 263 11.22 -3.06 -0.60
N ALA A 264 10.79 -3.67 0.50
CA ALA A 264 9.39 -4.01 0.73
C ALA A 264 8.51 -2.75 0.85
N LEU A 265 8.98 -1.73 1.58
CA LEU A 265 8.29 -0.45 1.70
C LEU A 265 8.13 0.26 0.34
N GLY A 266 9.07 0.06 -0.59
CA GLY A 266 8.98 0.57 -1.96
C GLY A 266 7.98 -0.15 -2.87
N SER A 267 7.51 -1.35 -2.51
CA SER A 267 6.71 -2.21 -3.40
C SER A 267 5.31 -2.59 -2.89
N ILE A 268 4.97 -2.31 -1.63
CA ILE A 268 3.78 -2.88 -0.97
C ILE A 268 2.45 -2.12 -1.21
N VAL A 269 2.45 -1.00 -1.92
CA VAL A 269 1.27 -0.12 -2.07
C VAL A 269 0.08 -0.81 -2.77
N THR A 270 0.33 -1.74 -3.70
CA THR A 270 -0.73 -2.27 -4.58
C THR A 270 -1.74 -3.18 -3.87
N SER A 271 -1.27 -4.15 -3.07
CA SER A 271 -2.16 -5.15 -2.43
C SER A 271 -3.06 -4.52 -1.37
N GLN A 272 -2.63 -3.42 -0.78
CA GLN A 272 -3.36 -2.73 0.27
C GLN A 272 -4.63 -2.03 -0.23
N LEU A 273 -4.61 -1.50 -1.46
CA LEU A 273 -5.74 -0.77 -2.03
C LEU A 273 -7.03 -1.61 -2.02
N VAL A 274 -6.91 -2.90 -2.34
CA VAL A 274 -8.02 -3.85 -2.34
C VAL A 274 -8.48 -4.16 -0.91
N ILE A 275 -7.53 -4.30 0.03
CA ILE A 275 -7.86 -4.55 1.45
C ILE A 275 -8.64 -3.36 2.04
N GLU A 276 -8.23 -2.13 1.77
CA GLU A 276 -8.96 -0.93 2.19
C GLU A 276 -10.39 -0.93 1.69
N GLN A 277 -10.59 -1.27 0.40
CA GLN A 277 -11.93 -1.38 -0.19
C GLN A 277 -12.78 -2.43 0.53
N MET A 278 -12.24 -3.63 0.75
CA MET A 278 -13.00 -4.75 1.33
C MET A 278 -13.45 -4.48 2.77
N PHE A 279 -12.62 -3.79 3.54
CA PHE A 279 -12.94 -3.37 4.90
C PHE A 279 -13.59 -1.97 4.96
N GLY A 280 -13.88 -1.33 3.82
CA GLY A 280 -14.50 0.00 3.80
C GLY A 280 -13.69 1.08 4.53
N LEU A 281 -12.36 0.97 4.52
CA LEU A 281 -11.48 1.99 5.08
C LEU A 281 -11.40 3.18 4.14
N PRO A 282 -11.42 4.43 4.64
CA PRO A 282 -11.34 5.65 3.83
C PRO A 282 -9.89 5.93 3.36
N GLY A 283 -9.24 4.93 2.79
CA GLY A 283 -7.90 5.04 2.19
C GLY A 283 -7.96 5.27 0.67
N LEU A 284 -6.79 5.47 0.06
CA LEU A 284 -6.66 5.77 -1.37
C LEU A 284 -7.31 4.69 -2.26
N GLY A 285 -7.30 3.42 -1.82
CA GLY A 285 -7.91 2.32 -2.56
C GLY A 285 -9.41 2.45 -2.66
N SER A 286 -10.06 2.78 -1.55
CA SER A 286 -11.52 2.99 -1.50
C SER A 286 -11.97 4.18 -2.35
N VAL A 287 -11.20 5.27 -2.33
CA VAL A 287 -11.52 6.48 -3.10
C VAL A 287 -11.29 6.25 -4.59
N LEU A 288 -10.20 5.57 -4.96
CA LEU A 288 -9.94 5.17 -6.35
C LEU A 288 -11.05 4.28 -6.88
N ASP A 289 -11.44 3.26 -6.11
CA ASP A 289 -12.49 2.33 -6.47
C ASP A 289 -13.88 3.00 -6.60
N ALA A 290 -14.20 3.92 -5.68
CA ALA A 290 -15.39 4.76 -5.81
C ALA A 290 -15.35 5.64 -7.06
N ALA A 291 -14.20 6.23 -7.38
CA ALA A 291 -13.99 7.03 -8.59
C ALA A 291 -14.14 6.20 -9.87
N ILE A 292 -13.61 4.97 -9.89
CA ILE A 292 -13.75 4.03 -11.01
C ILE A 292 -15.23 3.69 -11.24
N ARG A 293 -15.96 3.30 -10.19
CA ARG A 293 -17.40 2.97 -10.31
C ARG A 293 -18.24 4.14 -10.80
N SER A 294 -17.86 5.35 -10.42
CA SER A 294 -18.59 6.57 -10.72
C SER A 294 -18.05 7.34 -11.93
N ASN A 295 -17.08 6.76 -12.66
CA ASN A 295 -16.38 7.36 -13.80
C ASN A 295 -15.80 8.77 -13.50
N ASP A 296 -15.31 9.00 -12.28
CA ASP A 296 -14.64 10.26 -11.92
C ASP A 296 -13.20 10.29 -12.43
N PHE A 297 -13.03 10.67 -13.70
CA PHE A 297 -11.73 10.59 -14.38
C PHE A 297 -10.65 11.44 -13.72
N LEU A 298 -10.98 12.63 -13.21
CA LEU A 298 -9.99 13.52 -12.57
C LEU A 298 -9.44 12.90 -11.27
N VAL A 299 -10.32 12.29 -10.47
CA VAL A 299 -9.92 11.58 -9.24
C VAL A 299 -9.09 10.34 -9.58
N ILE A 300 -9.49 9.56 -10.59
CA ILE A 300 -8.71 8.39 -11.05
C ILE A 300 -7.31 8.85 -11.45
N TYR A 301 -7.20 9.92 -12.24
CA TYR A 301 -5.91 10.42 -12.71
C TYR A 301 -5.03 10.89 -11.56
N GLY A 302 -5.57 11.71 -10.66
CA GLY A 302 -4.81 12.23 -9.54
C GLY A 302 -4.33 11.13 -8.60
N ILE A 303 -5.19 10.17 -8.22
CA ILE A 303 -4.80 9.10 -7.30
C ILE A 303 -3.79 8.15 -7.94
N VAL A 304 -4.01 7.71 -9.19
CA VAL A 304 -3.06 6.80 -9.87
C VAL A 304 -1.72 7.49 -10.09
N LEU A 305 -1.72 8.75 -10.54
CA LEU A 305 -0.49 9.53 -10.71
C LEU A 305 0.25 9.70 -9.38
N PHE A 306 -0.49 10.03 -8.31
CA PHE A 306 0.07 10.17 -6.97
C PHE A 306 0.71 8.86 -6.50
N ILE A 307 0.03 7.71 -6.67
CA ILE A 307 0.57 6.39 -6.32
C ILE A 307 1.84 6.10 -7.12
N VAL A 308 1.82 6.31 -8.44
CA VAL A 308 2.97 6.05 -9.31
C VAL A 308 4.16 6.93 -8.94
N ILE A 309 3.96 8.23 -8.74
CA ILE A 309 5.02 9.15 -8.32
C ILE A 309 5.58 8.73 -6.97
N THR A 310 4.72 8.39 -6.00
CA THR A 310 5.13 8.00 -4.66
C THR A 310 5.94 6.70 -4.69
N VAL A 311 5.44 5.66 -5.36
CA VAL A 311 6.11 4.36 -5.50
C VAL A 311 7.44 4.51 -6.25
N ALA A 312 7.46 5.21 -7.38
CA ALA A 312 8.69 5.44 -8.15
C ALA A 312 9.73 6.24 -7.34
N SER A 313 9.28 7.24 -6.58
CA SER A 313 10.16 8.03 -5.70
C SER A 313 10.71 7.20 -4.56
N LEU A 314 9.87 6.40 -3.88
CA LEU A 314 10.31 5.50 -2.81
C LEU A 314 11.30 4.46 -3.32
N MET A 315 11.01 3.84 -4.47
CA MET A 315 11.93 2.88 -5.10
C MET A 315 13.27 3.53 -5.44
N MET A 316 13.25 4.74 -6.02
CA MET A 316 14.47 5.48 -6.28
C MET A 316 15.24 5.76 -4.98
N ILE A 317 14.58 6.24 -3.92
CA ILE A 317 15.21 6.48 -2.61
C ILE A 317 15.88 5.21 -2.07
N VAL A 318 15.19 4.07 -2.14
CA VAL A 318 15.72 2.79 -1.67
C VAL A 318 16.95 2.38 -2.47
N GLU A 319 16.92 2.49 -3.80
CA GLU A 319 18.07 2.21 -4.65
C GLU A 319 19.25 3.14 -4.40
N LEU A 320 19.00 4.42 -4.08
CA LEU A 320 20.03 5.38 -3.71
C LEU A 320 20.66 5.05 -2.35
N MET A 321 19.86 4.54 -1.41
CA MET A 321 20.31 4.13 -0.08
C MET A 321 20.97 2.75 -0.07
N TYR A 322 20.67 1.89 -1.03
CA TYR A 322 21.15 0.50 -1.08
C TYR A 322 22.68 0.36 -0.92
N PRO A 323 23.54 1.17 -1.58
CA PRO A 323 24.99 1.10 -1.40
C PRO A 323 25.50 1.61 -0.05
N LEU A 324 24.66 2.32 0.72
CA LEU A 324 24.96 2.74 2.08
C LEU A 324 24.54 1.67 3.10
N LEU A 325 23.48 0.93 2.79
CA LEU A 325 22.93 -0.14 3.63
C LEU A 325 23.73 -1.44 3.49
N ASP A 326 24.19 -1.77 2.28
CA ASP A 326 25.05 -2.93 2.02
C ASP A 326 26.34 -2.51 1.30
N PRO A 327 27.48 -2.40 2.02
CA PRO A 327 28.78 -2.06 1.43
C PRO A 327 29.28 -3.07 0.40
N ARG A 328 28.77 -4.32 0.41
CA ARG A 328 29.21 -5.40 -0.50
C ARG A 328 28.85 -5.12 -1.96
N VAL A 329 27.96 -4.16 -2.20
CA VAL A 329 27.44 -3.78 -3.52
C VAL A 329 28.16 -2.54 -4.09
N ARG A 330 29.16 -2.00 -3.37
CA ARG A 330 29.91 -0.83 -3.82
C ARG A 330 30.80 -1.08 -5.05
N GLU A 331 31.15 -2.34 -5.33
CA GLU A 331 32.13 -2.70 -6.37
C GLU A 331 31.50 -3.14 -7.71
N SER A 332 30.19 -2.98 -7.91
CA SER A 332 29.52 -3.23 -9.20
C SER A 332 29.02 -1.97 -9.94
#